data_AF-A0A953SZ39-F1
#
_entry.id   AF-A0A953SZ39-F1
#
_cell.length_a   1.000
_cell.length_b   1.000
_cell.length_c   1.000
_cell.angle_alpha   90.00
_cell.angle_beta   90.00
_cell.angle_gamma   90.00
#
_symmetry.space_group_name_H-M   'P 1'
#
loop_
_entity.id
_entity.type
_entity.pdbx_description
1 polymer ?
#
loop_
_entity_poly.entity_id
_entity_poly.type
_entity_poly.pdbx_seq_one_letter_code
_entity_poly.pdbx_strand_id
1 'polypeptide(L)'
;MLSLFLIATPFLFYIYKYAPADGKEWDTFFGLIDSGGFGSVQAYMHALFTKITFVSLTGIWFLTSNNWWKYAILVPLTMFLFQLSGVINYKIQYIDEFDFWYSLPAILPILFFLIYISYRISKRSISSDDLKKDVDEEIKKILSDDL
;
A
#
# COMPACT_ATOMS: atom_id res chain seq x y z
N MET A 1 -3.65 -15.20 -6.35
CA MET A 1 -2.40 -14.67 -5.73
C MET A 1 -2.65 -13.42 -4.88
N LEU A 2 -3.36 -12.40 -5.38
CA LEU A 2 -3.67 -11.19 -4.62
C LEU A 2 -4.41 -11.46 -3.28
N SER A 3 -5.36 -12.40 -3.28
CA SER A 3 -6.11 -12.78 -2.07
C SER A 3 -5.22 -13.34 -0.94
N LEU A 4 -4.09 -13.97 -1.28
CA LEU A 4 -3.14 -14.46 -0.28
C LEU A 4 -2.41 -13.30 0.42
N PHE A 5 -2.09 -12.23 -0.31
CA PHE A 5 -1.51 -11.02 0.28
C PHE A 5 -2.49 -10.34 1.23
N LEU A 6 -3.77 -10.24 0.85
CA LEU A 6 -4.80 -9.69 1.72
C LEU A 6 -4.96 -10.52 3.01
N ILE A 7 -4.96 -11.85 2.90
CA ILE A 7 -5.01 -12.77 4.06
C ILE A 7 -3.73 -12.68 4.92
N ALA A 8 -2.58 -12.41 4.31
CA ALA A 8 -1.31 -12.26 5.02
C ALA A 8 -1.16 -10.90 5.73
N THR A 9 -1.95 -9.89 5.36
CA THR A 9 -1.89 -8.52 5.91
C THR A 9 -1.91 -8.47 7.45
N PRO A 10 -2.79 -9.19 8.17
CA PRO A 10 -2.79 -9.20 9.63
C PRO A 10 -1.53 -9.83 10.24
N PHE A 11 -0.89 -10.75 9.52
CA PHE A 11 0.35 -11.39 9.97
C PHE A 11 1.57 -10.49 9.78
N LEU A 12 1.56 -9.62 8.75
CA LEU A 12 2.59 -8.59 8.57
C LEU A 12 2.68 -7.66 9.79
N PHE A 13 1.54 -7.35 10.41
CA PHE A 13 1.53 -6.55 11.63
C PHE A 13 2.35 -7.22 12.73
N TYR A 14 2.21 -8.53 12.98
CA TYR A 14 2.87 -9.20 14.11
C TYR A 14 4.40 -9.32 14.01
N ILE A 15 5.01 -8.94 12.88
CA ILE A 15 6.46 -8.99 12.69
C ILE A 15 7.20 -8.15 13.75
N TYR A 16 6.60 -7.06 14.25
CA TYR A 16 7.24 -6.24 15.27
C TYR A 16 7.57 -7.01 16.56
N LYS A 17 6.83 -8.09 16.87
CA LYS A 17 7.03 -8.87 18.10
C LYS A 17 8.36 -9.61 18.15
N TYR A 18 9.00 -9.84 17.00
CA TYR A 18 10.32 -10.46 16.95
C TYR A 18 11.43 -9.51 17.41
N ALA A 19 11.17 -8.20 17.45
CA ALA A 19 12.13 -7.22 17.95
C ALA A 19 12.22 -7.26 19.48
N PRO A 20 13.40 -6.99 20.06
CA PRO A 20 13.61 -6.93 21.51
C PRO A 20 12.69 -5.90 22.19
N ALA A 21 11.94 -6.34 23.20
CA ALA A 21 10.93 -5.52 23.87
C ALA A 21 11.52 -4.30 24.58
N ASP A 22 12.66 -4.50 25.26
CA ASP A 22 13.33 -3.49 26.08
C ASP A 22 14.71 -3.07 25.51
N GLY A 23 15.07 -3.58 24.32
CA GLY A 23 16.33 -3.26 23.65
C GLY A 23 16.25 -1.92 22.92
N LYS A 24 17.32 -1.12 23.00
CA LYS A 24 17.51 0.08 22.17
C LYS A 24 18.14 -0.22 20.81
N GLU A 25 18.81 -1.36 20.71
CA GLU A 25 19.45 -1.82 19.50
C GLU A 25 19.03 -3.26 19.23
N TRP A 26 18.90 -3.60 17.95
CA TRP A 26 18.63 -4.95 17.50
C TRP A 26 19.57 -5.29 16.36
N ASP A 27 20.48 -6.22 16.65
CA ASP A 27 21.36 -6.79 15.63
C ASP A 27 20.57 -7.79 14.78
N THR A 28 20.42 -7.49 13.49
CA THR A 28 19.71 -8.32 12.53
C THR A 28 20.61 -8.67 11.36
N PHE A 29 20.21 -9.68 10.59
CA PHE A 29 20.91 -10.02 9.34
C PHE A 29 21.02 -8.84 8.35
N PHE A 30 20.12 -7.86 8.45
CA PHE A 30 20.12 -6.66 7.59
C PHE A 30 20.93 -5.49 8.17
N GLY A 31 21.55 -5.67 9.34
CA GLY A 31 22.32 -4.67 10.06
C GLY A 31 21.72 -4.30 11.42
N LEU A 32 22.38 -3.35 12.08
CA LEU A 32 21.98 -2.84 13.39
C LEU A 32 20.80 -1.87 13.25
N ILE A 33 19.67 -2.21 13.86
CA ILE A 33 18.48 -1.36 13.94
C ILE A 33 18.48 -0.68 15.31
N ASP A 34 18.49 0.65 15.31
CA ASP A 34 18.43 1.48 16.52
C ASP A 34 17.01 2.03 16.72
N SER A 35 16.55 2.07 17.97
CA SER A 35 15.22 2.57 18.33
C SER A 35 15.07 4.08 18.15
N GLY A 36 16.17 4.82 18.09
CA GLY A 36 16.26 6.27 18.04
C GLY A 36 15.32 6.96 19.02
N GLY A 37 14.41 7.80 18.51
CA GLY A 37 13.43 8.53 19.32
C GLY A 37 12.32 7.68 19.97
N PHE A 38 12.28 6.36 19.71
CA PHE A 38 11.29 5.45 20.31
C PHE A 38 11.84 4.81 21.60
N GLY A 39 10.94 4.46 22.53
CA GLY A 39 11.31 3.88 23.82
C GLY A 39 12.02 2.52 23.74
N SER A 40 11.81 1.76 22.67
CA SER A 40 12.53 0.52 22.36
C SER A 40 12.46 0.21 20.87
N VAL A 41 13.32 -0.71 20.39
CA VAL A 41 13.29 -1.17 18.99
C VAL A 41 11.96 -1.82 18.68
N GLN A 42 11.37 -2.56 19.63
CA GLN A 42 10.04 -3.12 19.44
C GLN A 42 8.96 -2.04 19.24
N ALA A 43 9.02 -0.93 19.97
CA ALA A 43 8.09 0.19 19.77
C ALA A 43 8.27 0.87 18.40
N TYR A 44 9.52 1.06 17.96
CA TYR A 44 9.84 1.55 16.60
C TYR A 44 9.27 0.62 15.54
N MET A 45 9.55 -0.68 15.65
CA MET A 45 9.10 -1.71 14.72
C MET A 45 7.57 -1.80 14.69
N HIS A 46 6.91 -1.66 15.83
CA HIS A 46 5.45 -1.60 15.89
C HIS A 46 4.92 -0.39 15.11
N ALA A 47 5.49 0.80 15.34
CA ALA A 47 5.10 2.01 14.64
C ALA A 47 5.33 1.91 13.12
N LEU A 48 6.43 1.28 12.69
CA LEU A 48 6.81 1.07 11.30
C LEU A 48 5.87 0.07 10.60
N PHE A 49 5.72 -1.13 11.16
CA PHE A 49 4.93 -2.20 10.55
C PHE A 49 3.44 -1.88 10.51
N THR A 50 2.93 -1.15 11.50
CA THR A 50 1.54 -0.64 11.45
C THR A 50 1.33 0.22 10.21
N LYS A 51 2.25 1.14 9.93
CA LYS A 51 2.14 2.11 8.82
C LYS A 51 2.33 1.42 7.47
N ILE A 52 3.30 0.52 7.36
CA ILE A 52 3.51 -0.32 6.16
C ILE A 52 2.27 -1.16 5.87
N THR A 53 1.63 -1.73 6.90
CA THR A 53 0.41 -2.52 6.75
C THR A 53 -0.73 -1.68 6.18
N PHE A 54 -0.97 -0.49 6.73
CA PHE A 54 -2.01 0.42 6.22
C PHE A 54 -1.72 0.94 4.80
N VAL A 55 -0.47 1.32 4.50
CA VAL A 55 -0.05 1.73 3.14
C VAL A 55 -0.27 0.59 2.15
N SER A 56 0.10 -0.64 2.53
CA SER A 56 -0.07 -1.82 1.67
C SER A 56 -1.56 -2.11 1.42
N LEU A 57 -2.39 -2.07 2.46
CA LEU A 57 -3.82 -2.32 2.34
C LEU A 57 -4.52 -1.28 1.45
N THR A 58 -4.27 0.01 1.70
CA THR A 58 -4.85 1.11 0.90
C THR A 58 -4.29 1.14 -0.53
N GLY A 59 -3.01 0.83 -0.71
CA GLY A 59 -2.38 0.70 -2.03
C GLY A 59 -2.98 -0.45 -2.85
N ILE A 60 -3.10 -1.64 -2.27
CA ILE A 60 -3.74 -2.80 -2.92
C ILE A 60 -5.19 -2.45 -3.27
N TRP A 61 -5.94 -1.92 -2.32
CA TRP A 61 -7.35 -1.55 -2.54
C TRP A 61 -7.49 -0.56 -3.70
N PHE A 62 -6.66 0.49 -3.74
CA PHE A 62 -6.63 1.45 -4.84
C PHE A 62 -6.32 0.82 -6.20
N LEU A 63 -5.31 -0.07 -6.26
CA LEU A 63 -4.91 -0.74 -7.49
C LEU A 63 -5.98 -1.70 -8.03
N THR A 64 -6.76 -2.30 -7.13
CA THR A 64 -7.79 -3.30 -7.48
C THR A 64 -9.15 -2.70 -7.76
N SER A 65 -9.41 -1.48 -7.28
CA SER A 65 -10.67 -0.80 -7.51
C SER A 65 -10.72 -0.23 -8.93
N ASN A 66 -11.74 -0.62 -9.69
CA ASN A 66 -12.05 -0.04 -11.00
C ASN A 66 -13.11 1.07 -10.93
N ASN A 67 -13.57 1.43 -9.74
CA ASN A 67 -14.60 2.44 -9.56
C ASN A 67 -14.02 3.86 -9.59
N TRP A 68 -14.83 4.84 -9.99
CA TRP A 68 -14.43 6.25 -10.02
C TRP A 68 -14.05 6.79 -8.63
N TRP A 69 -14.68 6.32 -7.56
CA TRP A 69 -14.41 6.76 -6.18
C TRP A 69 -13.07 6.26 -5.63
N LYS A 70 -12.34 5.41 -6.37
CA LYS A 70 -11.02 4.91 -5.93
C LYS A 70 -10.04 6.03 -5.60
N TYR A 71 -10.13 7.18 -6.25
CA TYR A 71 -9.26 8.32 -5.95
C TYR A 71 -9.45 8.87 -4.53
N ALA A 72 -10.60 8.65 -3.89
CA ALA A 72 -10.78 8.96 -2.47
C ALA A 72 -9.87 8.12 -1.56
N ILE A 73 -9.44 6.92 -1.99
CA ILE A 73 -8.50 6.05 -1.26
C ILE A 73 -7.09 6.68 -1.25
N LEU A 74 -6.76 7.55 -2.20
CA LEU A 74 -5.46 8.25 -2.21
C LEU A 74 -5.30 9.18 -1.01
N VAL A 75 -6.39 9.69 -0.42
CA VAL A 75 -6.34 10.54 0.77
C VAL A 75 -5.78 9.79 1.99
N PRO A 76 -6.39 8.67 2.46
CA PRO A 76 -5.81 7.89 3.56
C PRO A 76 -4.44 7.30 3.20
N LEU A 77 -4.22 6.88 1.94
CA LEU A 77 -2.90 6.41 1.50
C LEU A 77 -1.82 7.48 1.68
N THR A 78 -2.08 8.72 1.25
CA THR A 78 -1.17 9.85 1.39
C THR A 78 -0.89 10.14 2.87
N MET A 79 -1.92 10.11 3.71
CA MET A 79 -1.78 10.30 5.15
C MET A 79 -0.88 9.24 5.79
N PHE A 80 -1.07 7.97 5.44
CA PHE A 80 -0.22 6.88 5.95
C PHE A 80 1.21 6.91 5.40
N LEU A 81 1.40 7.34 4.14
CA LEU A 81 2.74 7.58 3.58
C LEU A 81 3.47 8.71 4.30
N PHE A 82 2.77 9.79 4.64
CA PHE A 82 3.32 10.87 5.47
C PHE A 82 3.74 10.35 6.84
N GLN A 83 2.84 9.65 7.55
CA GLN A 83 3.16 9.06 8.85
C GLN A 83 4.32 8.06 8.77
N LEU A 84 4.38 7.26 7.71
CA LEU A 84 5.48 6.31 7.47
C LEU A 84 6.81 7.05 7.28
N SER A 85 6.82 8.14 6.51
CA SER A 85 8.03 8.93 6.31
C SER A 85 8.53 9.57 7.60
N GLY A 86 7.64 10.01 8.50
CA GLY A 86 8.02 10.48 9.83
C GLY A 86 8.64 9.37 10.69
N VAL A 87 8.06 8.17 10.66
CA VAL A 87 8.62 7.00 11.37
C VAL A 87 9.99 6.61 10.83
N ILE A 88 10.22 6.67 9.51
CA ILE A 88 11.52 6.31 8.90
C ILE A 88 12.58 7.39 9.19
N ASN A 89 12.19 8.65 9.28
CA ASN A 89 13.10 9.78 9.54
C ASN A 89 13.25 10.11 11.05
N TYR A 90 13.03 9.14 11.92
CA TYR A 90 13.04 9.24 13.39
C TYR A 90 14.34 9.76 14.03
N LYS A 91 15.41 9.96 13.25
CA LYS A 91 16.67 10.57 13.72
C LYS A 91 16.57 12.10 13.87
N ILE A 92 15.50 12.71 13.37
CA ILE A 92 15.20 14.12 13.62
C ILE A 92 14.54 14.18 15.00
N GLN A 93 15.12 14.98 15.89
CA GLN A 93 14.97 14.93 17.35
C GLN A 93 13.52 15.06 17.86
N TYR A 94 12.55 15.40 17.00
CA TYR A 94 11.13 15.37 17.29
C TYR A 94 10.32 14.95 16.05
N ILE A 95 9.65 13.79 16.11
CA ILE A 95 8.66 13.36 15.10
C ILE A 95 7.54 14.42 14.94
N ASP A 96 7.31 15.22 15.99
CA ASP A 96 6.32 16.30 16.05
C ASP A 96 6.66 17.51 15.16
N GLU A 97 7.93 17.67 14.76
CA GLU A 97 8.40 18.77 13.89
C GLU A 97 8.53 18.34 12.42
N PHE A 98 8.20 17.09 12.10
CA PHE A 98 8.26 16.60 10.73
C PHE A 98 7.10 17.18 9.90
N ASP A 99 7.40 18.22 9.12
CA ASP A 99 6.42 18.91 8.29
C ASP A 99 6.01 18.05 7.07
N PHE A 100 4.72 18.10 6.74
CA PHE A 100 4.13 17.47 5.56
C PHE A 100 4.86 17.88 4.28
N TRP A 101 5.26 19.14 4.15
CA TRP A 101 5.95 19.64 2.96
C TRP A 101 7.29 18.97 2.69
N TYR A 102 8.03 18.57 3.73
CA TYR A 102 9.30 17.86 3.57
C TYR A 102 9.11 16.42 3.07
N SER A 103 7.95 15.82 3.33
CA SER A 103 7.64 14.46 2.89
C SER A 103 7.19 14.36 1.43
N LEU A 104 6.66 15.45 0.86
CA LEU A 104 6.07 15.47 -0.48
C LEU A 104 7.00 14.95 -1.59
N PRO A 105 8.30 15.30 -1.64
CA PRO A 105 9.20 14.77 -2.67
C PRO A 105 9.29 13.25 -2.67
N ALA A 106 9.10 12.59 -1.53
CA ALA A 106 9.08 11.13 -1.42
C ALA A 106 7.70 10.55 -1.75
N ILE A 107 6.61 11.22 -1.32
CA ILE A 107 5.24 10.73 -1.49
C ILE A 107 4.77 10.84 -2.94
N LEU A 108 5.05 11.97 -3.61
CA LEU A 108 4.53 12.24 -4.95
C LEU A 108 4.92 11.18 -5.99
N PRO A 109 6.20 10.75 -6.12
CA PRO A 109 6.58 9.68 -7.04
C PRO A 109 5.82 8.37 -6.79
N ILE A 110 5.58 8.02 -5.53
CA ILE A 110 4.83 6.82 -5.14
C ILE A 110 3.37 6.93 -5.63
N LEU A 111 2.73 8.08 -5.42
CA LEU A 111 1.35 8.31 -5.88
C LEU A 111 1.25 8.28 -7.41
N PHE A 112 2.14 8.96 -8.11
CA PHE A 112 2.17 8.94 -9.57
C PHE A 112 2.35 7.53 -10.12
N PHE A 113 3.26 6.76 -9.52
CA PHE A 113 3.49 5.37 -9.90
C PHE A 113 2.25 4.50 -9.67
N LEU A 114 1.58 4.62 -8.53
CA LEU A 114 0.36 3.87 -8.24
C LEU A 114 -0.79 4.24 -9.18
N ILE A 115 -0.99 5.54 -9.45
CA ILE A 115 -2.00 6.01 -10.41
C ILE A 115 -1.72 5.46 -11.80
N TYR A 116 -0.45 5.49 -12.24
CA TYR A 116 -0.04 4.93 -13.52
C TYR A 116 -0.34 3.42 -13.62
N ILE A 117 0.00 2.64 -12.59
CA ILE A 117 -0.31 1.20 -12.56
C ILE A 117 -1.83 0.98 -12.59
N SER A 118 -2.59 1.70 -11.76
CA SER A 118 -4.06 1.59 -11.70
C SER A 118 -4.69 1.90 -13.07
N TYR A 119 -4.19 2.91 -13.77
CA TYR A 119 -4.63 3.22 -15.14
C TYR A 119 -4.34 2.07 -16.11
N ARG A 120 -3.13 1.48 -16.06
CA ARG A 120 -2.75 0.35 -16.92
C ARG A 120 -3.60 -0.90 -16.66
N ILE A 121 -3.89 -1.21 -15.40
CA ILE A 121 -4.75 -2.33 -15.01
C ILE A 121 -6.18 -2.09 -15.51
N SER A 122 -6.73 -0.91 -15.25
CA SER A 122 -8.10 -0.56 -15.62
C SER A 122 -8.31 -0.59 -17.14
N LYS A 123 -7.36 -0.06 -17.92
CA LYS A 123 -7.42 -0.10 -19.40
C LYS A 123 -7.47 -1.53 -19.95
N ARG A 124 -6.72 -2.46 -19.34
CA ARG A 124 -6.73 -3.87 -19.74
C ARG A 124 -8.07 -4.54 -19.42
N SER A 125 -8.66 -4.22 -18.27
CA SER A 125 -9.97 -4.75 -17.85
C SER A 125 -11.09 -4.33 -18.80
N ILE A 126 -11.13 -3.04 -19.18
CA ILE A 126 -12.16 -2.52 -20.08
C ILE A 126 -12.08 -3.21 -21.45
N SER A 127 -10.87 -3.29 -22.02
CA SER A 127 -10.67 -3.95 -23.32
C SER A 127 -11.09 -5.42 -23.33
N SER A 128 -10.92 -6.15 -22.21
CA SER A 128 -11.37 -7.54 -22.13
C SER A 128 -12.87 -7.68 -21.99
N ASP A 129 -13.54 -6.74 -21.34
CA ASP A 129 -14.99 -6.77 -21.17
C ASP A 129 -15.71 -6.42 -22.47
N ASP A 130 -15.17 -5.49 -23.26
CA ASP A 130 -15.72 -5.15 -24.59
C ASP A 130 -15.63 -6.35 -25.54
N LEU A 131 -14.48 -7.04 -25.61
CA LEU A 131 -14.32 -8.25 -26.42
C LEU A 131 -15.29 -9.38 -26.03
N LYS A 132 -15.58 -9.53 -24.73
CA LYS A 132 -16.55 -10.53 -24.26
C LYS A 132 -17.97 -10.18 -24.70
N LYS A 133 -18.34 -8.91 -24.62
CA LYS A 133 -19.66 -8.44 -25.09
C LYS A 133 -19.82 -8.68 -26.59
N ASP A 134 -18.81 -8.34 -27.40
CA ASP A 134 -18.86 -8.54 -28.85
C ASP A 134 -19.07 -10.04 -29.19
N VAL A 135 -18.35 -10.93 -28.50
CA VAL A 135 -18.52 -12.39 -28.67
C VAL A 135 -19.90 -12.87 -28.22
N ASP A 136 -20.40 -12.39 -27.08
CA ASP A 136 -21.73 -12.76 -26.58
C ASP A 136 -22.86 -12.28 -27.52
N GLU A 137 -22.70 -11.10 -28.12
CA GLU A 137 -23.63 -10.55 -29.13
C GLU A 137 -23.61 -11.38 -30.42
N GLU A 138 -22.44 -11.79 -30.91
CA GLU A 138 -22.31 -12.68 -32.08
C GLU A 138 -22.93 -14.06 -31.84
N ILE A 139 -22.64 -14.69 -30.68
CA ILE A 139 -23.23 -15.99 -30.31
C ILE A 139 -24.76 -15.90 -30.28
N LYS A 140 -25.29 -14.83 -29.68
CA LYS A 140 -26.74 -14.61 -29.59
C LYS A 140 -27.37 -14.45 -30.96
N LYS A 141 -26.70 -13.76 -31.89
CA LYS A 141 -27.18 -13.56 -33.27
C LYS A 141 -27.24 -14.88 -34.05
N ILE A 142 -26.20 -15.71 -33.97
CA ILE A 142 -26.17 -17.02 -34.64
C ILE A 142 -27.30 -17.91 -34.10
N LEU A 143 -27.50 -17.96 -32.78
CA LEU A 143 -28.56 -18.75 -32.15
C LEU A 143 -29.97 -18.24 -32.48
N SER A 144 -30.15 -16.94 -32.74
CA SER A 144 -31.44 -16.39 -33.15
C SER A 144 -31.76 -16.56 -34.63
N ASP A 145 -30.74 -16.68 -35.49
CA ASP A 145 -30.91 -16.88 -36.94
C ASP A 145 -31.18 -18.36 -37.29
N ASP A 146 -30.82 -19.31 -36.42
CA ASP A 146 -31.08 -20.76 -36.56
C ASP A 146 -32.48 -21.21 -36.05
N LEU A 147 -33.32 -20.29 -35.56
CA LEU A 147 -34.68 -20.52 -35.01
C LEU A 147 -35.78 -19.96 -35.94
#